data_AF-A0A5F1ZWL9-F1
#
_entry.id   AF-A0A5F1ZWL9-F1
#
_cell.length_a   1.000
_cell.length_b   1.000
_cell.length_c   1.000
_cell.angle_alpha   90.00
_cell.angle_beta   90.00
_cell.angle_gamma   90.00
#
_symmetry.space_group_name_H-M   'P 1'
#
loop_
_entity.id
_entity.type
_entity.pdbx_description
1 polymer ?
#
loop_
_entity_poly.entity_id
_entity_poly.type
_entity_poly.pdbx_seq_one_letter_code
_entity_poly.pdbx_strand_id
1 'polypeptide(L)'
;MNPFSDSPLLVSEKWLELPLKETHSALSWAIVGGGWISIEKVYWIRVNNSDLGPNIIPEEFYRNRLAEKGEREEVLGFMTSASLLDHSVVIRSKEEFHVRCISTVGLGNSVRVGDLPTPSPKIGTINVLVQTSESLTLSASLEAVSIATEARTLAVLEAEIQSKAGEGLATGTGTDCIGILSPTRSNAIDYVGKHTIFGHLIGTAVFQSVQAGIRSWKHGRSTFTNHNALGRTFL
;
A
#
# COMPACT_ATOMS: atom_id res chain seq x y z
N MET A 1 23.26 -5.91 8.24
CA MET A 1 22.59 -7.12 7.73
C MET A 1 21.11 -6.77 7.58
N ASN A 2 20.46 -7.09 6.46
CA ASN A 2 19.06 -6.71 6.24
C ASN A 2 18.14 -7.53 7.16
N PRO A 3 17.43 -6.91 8.14
CA PRO A 3 16.60 -7.65 9.10
C PRO A 3 15.35 -8.28 8.46
N PHE A 4 15.03 -7.94 7.22
CA PHE A 4 13.84 -8.42 6.52
C PHE A 4 14.09 -9.67 5.66
N SER A 5 15.31 -10.22 5.62
CA SER A 5 15.66 -11.39 4.81
C SER A 5 14.84 -12.63 5.15
N ASP A 6 14.48 -12.77 6.42
CA ASP A 6 13.81 -13.95 6.97
C ASP A 6 12.28 -13.86 6.87
N SER A 7 11.77 -12.80 6.25
CA SER A 7 10.35 -12.54 6.02
C SER A 7 10.11 -12.26 4.54
N PRO A 8 10.31 -13.26 3.65
CA PRO A 8 10.14 -13.09 2.21
C PRO A 8 8.67 -12.87 1.86
N LEU A 9 8.44 -12.08 0.83
CA LEU A 9 7.10 -11.95 0.25
C LEU A 9 6.75 -13.20 -0.56
N LEU A 10 5.55 -13.73 -0.34
CA LEU A 10 4.98 -14.79 -1.14
C LEU A 10 3.96 -14.16 -2.08
N VAL A 11 4.12 -14.34 -3.38
CA VAL A 11 3.29 -13.68 -4.40
C VAL A 11 2.62 -14.69 -5.33
N SER A 12 1.36 -14.42 -5.64
CA SER A 12 0.55 -15.08 -6.65
C SER A 12 -0.33 -14.05 -7.35
N GLU A 13 -1.11 -14.47 -8.35
CA GLU A 13 -2.07 -13.59 -9.02
C GLU A 13 -3.16 -13.05 -8.08
N LYS A 14 -3.54 -13.82 -7.05
CA LYS A 14 -4.66 -13.50 -6.15
C LYS A 14 -4.22 -12.95 -4.80
N TRP A 15 -3.06 -13.38 -4.30
CA TRP A 15 -2.55 -13.05 -2.97
C TRP A 15 -1.11 -12.58 -3.00
N LEU A 16 -0.81 -11.58 -2.17
CA LEU A 16 0.52 -11.21 -1.74
C LEU A 16 0.53 -11.36 -0.22
N GLU A 17 1.55 -12.03 0.31
CA GLU A 17 1.58 -12.45 1.70
C GLU A 17 2.92 -12.07 2.30
N LEU A 18 2.88 -11.49 3.49
CA LEU A 18 4.06 -11.19 4.26
C LEU A 18 3.98 -11.89 5.62
N PRO A 19 4.62 -13.06 5.79
CA PRO A 19 4.86 -13.63 7.11
C PRO A 19 5.88 -12.76 7.87
N LEU A 20 5.61 -12.49 9.14
CA LEU A 20 6.50 -11.74 10.02
C LEU A 20 7.26 -12.73 10.91
N LYS A 21 8.55 -12.50 11.10
CA LYS A 21 9.41 -13.34 11.95
C LYS A 21 9.06 -13.28 13.44
N GLU A 22 8.48 -12.17 13.86
CA GLU A 22 8.05 -11.89 15.23
C GLU A 22 6.77 -11.06 15.19
N THR A 23 6.03 -11.01 16.30
CA THR A 23 4.83 -10.18 16.43
C THR A 23 5.16 -8.71 16.20
N HIS A 24 4.35 -8.04 15.37
CA HIS A 24 4.44 -6.61 15.15
C HIS A 24 3.17 -5.92 15.64
N SER A 25 3.34 -4.70 16.16
CA SER A 25 2.25 -3.74 16.24
C SER A 25 2.01 -3.15 14.85
N ALA A 26 0.73 -3.06 14.46
CA ALA A 26 0.28 -2.55 13.18
C ALA A 26 -0.69 -1.39 13.39
N LEU A 27 -0.32 -0.19 12.92
CA LEU A 27 -1.22 0.96 12.80
C LEU A 27 -1.73 1.09 11.37
N SER A 28 -3.04 1.05 11.14
CA SER A 28 -3.59 1.24 9.79
C SER A 28 -5.05 1.68 9.77
N TRP A 29 -5.57 1.96 8.57
CA TRP A 29 -7.00 1.97 8.28
C TRP A 29 -7.36 0.95 7.18
N ALA A 30 -6.65 -0.18 7.15
CA ALA A 30 -6.88 -1.23 6.18
C ALA A 30 -8.27 -1.87 6.36
N ILE A 31 -8.76 -2.50 5.29
CA ILE A 31 -10.08 -3.13 5.24
C ILE A 31 -10.23 -4.20 6.34
N VAL A 32 -9.16 -4.95 6.60
CA VAL A 32 -9.07 -5.89 7.73
C VAL A 32 -7.89 -5.47 8.59
N GLY A 33 -8.08 -5.47 9.91
CA GLY A 33 -7.02 -5.11 10.87
C GLY A 33 -6.71 -3.61 10.94
N GLY A 34 -7.73 -2.77 10.77
CA GLY A 34 -7.64 -1.33 11.04
C GLY A 34 -7.46 -1.00 12.53
N GLY A 35 -6.93 0.18 12.84
CA GLY A 35 -6.60 0.59 14.20
C GLY A 35 -5.17 0.22 14.59
N TRP A 36 -4.95 -0.08 15.88
CA TRP A 36 -3.67 -0.48 16.46
C TRP A 36 -3.79 -1.92 16.99
N ILE A 37 -3.24 -2.89 16.26
CA ILE A 37 -3.38 -4.31 16.56
C ILE A 37 -2.03 -5.02 16.57
N SER A 38 -1.98 -6.21 17.16
CA SER A 38 -0.80 -7.10 17.10
C SER A 38 -1.04 -8.18 16.05
N ILE A 39 -0.07 -8.38 15.15
CA ILE A 39 -0.18 -9.32 14.02
C ILE A 39 1.13 -10.08 13.79
N GLU A 40 1.02 -11.19 13.08
CA GLU A 40 2.16 -11.98 12.58
C GLU A 40 2.17 -12.12 11.07
N LYS A 41 1.10 -11.67 10.38
CA LYS A 41 0.98 -11.78 8.92
C LYS A 41 0.24 -10.59 8.33
N VAL A 42 0.64 -10.24 7.11
CA VAL A 42 -0.06 -9.25 6.28
C VAL A 42 -0.48 -9.91 4.98
N TYR A 43 -1.66 -9.55 4.50
CA TYR A 43 -2.20 -10.02 3.23
C TYR A 43 -2.58 -8.85 2.33
N TRP A 44 -2.39 -9.04 1.02
CA TRP A 44 -3.12 -8.31 0.00
C TRP A 44 -3.96 -9.30 -0.78
N ILE A 45 -5.23 -8.97 -1.00
CA ILE A 45 -6.09 -9.67 -1.94
C ILE A 45 -6.30 -8.82 -3.19
N ARG A 46 -6.12 -9.44 -4.36
CA ARG A 46 -6.51 -8.83 -5.64
C ARG A 46 -8.00 -9.01 -5.85
N VAL A 47 -8.67 -7.91 -6.21
CA VAL A 47 -10.10 -7.87 -6.53
C VAL A 47 -10.35 -7.18 -7.86
N ASN A 48 -11.49 -7.46 -8.48
CA ASN A 48 -12.00 -6.77 -9.65
C ASN A 48 -13.37 -6.13 -9.36
N ASN A 49 -13.89 -5.35 -10.32
CA ASN A 49 -15.19 -4.66 -10.15
C ASN A 49 -16.36 -5.61 -9.84
N SER A 50 -16.32 -6.86 -10.34
CA SER A 50 -17.39 -7.82 -10.09
C SER A 50 -17.32 -8.49 -8.71
N ASP A 51 -16.18 -8.43 -8.02
CA ASP A 51 -16.05 -8.93 -6.65
C ASP A 51 -16.79 -8.03 -5.63
N LEU A 52 -16.87 -6.72 -5.88
CA LEU A 52 -17.39 -5.72 -4.93
C LEU A 52 -18.69 -5.07 -5.45
N GLY A 53 -19.72 -5.90 -5.60
CA GLY A 53 -21.06 -5.42 -5.96
C GLY A 53 -21.69 -4.52 -4.88
N PRO A 54 -22.79 -3.81 -5.18
CA PRO A 54 -23.38 -2.81 -4.28
C PRO A 54 -23.81 -3.32 -2.89
N ASN A 55 -24.09 -4.62 -2.78
CA ASN A 55 -24.54 -5.28 -1.55
C ASN A 55 -23.41 -6.04 -0.83
N ILE A 56 -22.17 -5.95 -1.32
CA ILE A 56 -21.03 -6.63 -0.72
C ILE A 56 -20.36 -5.69 0.26
N ILE A 57 -20.25 -6.12 1.52
CA ILE A 57 -19.43 -5.45 2.52
C ILE A 57 -17.97 -5.90 2.29
N PRO A 58 -17.04 -4.99 1.92
CA PRO A 58 -15.67 -5.38 1.55
C PRO A 58 -14.92 -6.13 2.64
N GLU A 59 -15.13 -5.76 3.91
CA GLU A 59 -14.51 -6.44 5.05
C GLU A 59 -15.00 -7.89 5.18
N GLU A 60 -16.32 -8.12 5.14
CA GLU A 60 -16.89 -9.48 5.22
C GLU A 60 -16.42 -10.35 4.05
N PHE A 61 -16.43 -9.79 2.83
CA PHE A 61 -15.87 -10.45 1.66
C PHE A 61 -14.41 -10.87 1.90
N TYR A 62 -13.59 -9.96 2.42
CA TYR A 62 -12.18 -10.24 2.68
C TYR A 62 -12.06 -11.36 3.73
N ARG A 63 -12.70 -11.22 4.89
CA ARG A 63 -12.62 -12.21 5.98
C ARG A 63 -13.07 -13.61 5.52
N ASN A 64 -14.09 -13.70 4.68
CA ASN A 64 -14.50 -14.98 4.08
C ASN A 64 -13.40 -15.58 3.19
N ARG A 65 -12.74 -14.77 2.36
CA ARG A 65 -11.61 -15.22 1.50
C ARG A 65 -10.38 -15.64 2.32
N LEU A 66 -10.12 -15.01 3.47
CA LEU A 66 -9.08 -15.44 4.40
C LEU A 66 -9.43 -16.80 5.02
N ALA A 67 -10.68 -16.97 5.47
CA ALA A 67 -11.16 -18.23 6.03
C ALA A 67 -11.08 -19.39 5.03
N GLU A 68 -11.47 -19.16 3.76
CA GLU A 68 -11.31 -20.13 2.66
C GLU A 68 -9.86 -20.53 2.42
N LYS A 69 -8.92 -19.60 2.61
CA LYS A 69 -7.47 -19.85 2.53
C LYS A 69 -6.92 -20.59 3.75
N GLY A 70 -7.72 -20.71 4.81
CA GLY A 70 -7.32 -21.32 6.09
C GLY A 70 -6.64 -20.35 7.05
N GLU A 71 -6.69 -19.04 6.79
CA GLU A 71 -6.22 -18.04 7.73
C GLU A 71 -7.32 -17.71 8.75
N ARG A 72 -6.97 -17.77 10.04
CA ARG A 72 -7.91 -17.62 11.16
C ARG A 72 -7.41 -16.63 12.21
N GLU A 73 -6.13 -16.24 12.13
CA GLU A 73 -5.54 -15.28 13.05
C GLU A 73 -5.90 -13.84 12.65
N GLU A 74 -5.64 -12.90 13.57
CA GLU A 74 -5.77 -11.48 13.25
C GLU A 74 -4.64 -11.05 12.30
N VAL A 75 -4.99 -10.34 11.24
CA VAL A 75 -4.07 -9.94 10.17
C VAL A 75 -4.30 -8.50 9.77
N LEU A 76 -3.28 -7.90 9.18
CA LEU A 76 -3.45 -6.67 8.42
C LEU A 76 -3.76 -7.02 6.96
N GLY A 77 -4.92 -6.60 6.46
CA GLY A 77 -5.44 -6.99 5.14
C GLY A 77 -5.69 -5.82 4.21
N PHE A 78 -4.85 -5.69 3.18
CA PHE A 78 -5.01 -4.73 2.08
C PHE A 78 -5.80 -5.34 0.92
N MET A 79 -6.55 -4.50 0.21
CA MET A 79 -7.30 -4.91 -0.97
C MET A 79 -6.86 -4.05 -2.16
N THR A 80 -6.69 -4.64 -3.34
CA THR A 80 -6.23 -3.88 -4.52
C THR A 80 -6.76 -4.43 -5.83
N SER A 81 -6.90 -3.56 -6.83
CA SER A 81 -7.18 -3.96 -8.21
C SER A 81 -5.93 -4.11 -9.07
N ALA A 82 -4.79 -3.61 -8.58
CA ALA A 82 -3.51 -3.74 -9.26
C ALA A 82 -3.07 -5.21 -9.31
N SER A 83 -2.27 -5.55 -10.32
CA SER A 83 -1.58 -6.84 -10.33
C SER A 83 -0.66 -6.91 -9.11
N LEU A 84 -0.73 -8.01 -8.37
CA LEU A 84 0.15 -8.25 -7.24
C LEU A 84 1.57 -8.63 -7.68
N LEU A 85 1.75 -9.07 -8.93
CA LEU A 85 3.08 -9.28 -9.51
C LEU A 85 3.83 -7.96 -9.72
N ASP A 86 3.11 -6.84 -9.86
CA ASP A 86 3.68 -5.50 -10.05
C ASP A 86 3.88 -4.75 -8.72
N HIS A 87 3.89 -5.46 -7.59
CA HIS A 87 4.18 -4.85 -6.30
C HIS A 87 5.60 -4.28 -6.28
N SER A 88 5.79 -3.20 -5.53
CA SER A 88 7.08 -2.52 -5.39
C SER A 88 7.62 -2.71 -3.98
N VAL A 89 8.88 -3.15 -3.86
CA VAL A 89 9.57 -3.28 -2.58
C VAL A 89 10.79 -2.36 -2.56
N VAL A 90 10.87 -1.50 -1.55
CA VAL A 90 12.03 -0.63 -1.33
C VAL A 90 12.50 -0.81 0.10
N ILE A 91 13.77 -1.15 0.27
CA ILE A 91 14.43 -1.23 1.58
C ILE A 91 15.46 -0.11 1.67
N ARG A 92 15.41 0.67 2.74
CA ARG A 92 16.38 1.73 3.05
C ARG A 92 16.96 1.51 4.44
N SER A 93 18.22 1.87 4.60
CA SER A 93 18.93 1.76 5.86
C SER A 93 19.88 2.92 6.05
N LYS A 94 20.06 3.33 7.30
CA LYS A 94 21.04 4.31 7.72
C LYS A 94 21.41 3.97 9.15
N GLU A 95 22.71 3.82 9.41
CA GLU A 95 23.21 3.32 10.71
C GLU A 95 22.61 1.93 11.00
N GLU A 96 22.10 1.68 12.21
CA GLU A 96 21.41 0.44 12.57
C GLU A 96 19.95 0.36 12.08
N PHE A 97 19.36 1.49 11.67
CA PHE A 97 17.94 1.57 11.35
C PHE A 97 17.64 1.10 9.93
N HIS A 98 16.59 0.28 9.80
CA HIS A 98 16.11 -0.21 8.51
C HIS A 98 14.60 0.01 8.37
N VAL A 99 14.19 0.35 7.16
CA VAL A 99 12.77 0.49 6.77
C VAL A 99 12.53 -0.25 5.47
N ARG A 100 11.50 -1.09 5.44
CA ARG A 100 10.97 -1.73 4.25
C ARG A 100 9.63 -1.12 3.90
N CYS A 101 9.49 -0.62 2.66
CA CYS A 101 8.21 -0.21 2.10
C CYS A 101 7.77 -1.22 1.03
N ILE A 102 6.52 -1.65 1.10
CA ILE A 102 5.85 -2.47 0.10
C ILE A 102 4.63 -1.69 -0.40
N SER A 103 4.47 -1.55 -1.71
CA SER A 103 3.30 -0.87 -2.26
C SER A 103 2.69 -1.59 -3.46
N THR A 104 1.37 -1.43 -3.59
CA THR A 104 0.60 -1.75 -4.80
C THR A 104 -0.06 -0.47 -5.28
N VAL A 105 0.08 -0.12 -6.56
CA VAL A 105 -0.36 1.18 -7.09
C VAL A 105 -1.34 1.00 -8.22
N GLY A 106 -2.59 1.42 -8.01
CA GLY A 106 -3.62 1.52 -9.03
C GLY A 106 -4.22 2.92 -9.06
N LEU A 107 -3.90 3.73 -10.06
CA LEU A 107 -4.40 5.11 -10.20
C LEU A 107 -5.64 5.20 -11.14
N GLY A 108 -6.46 4.14 -11.14
CA GLY A 108 -7.63 4.00 -12.02
C GLY A 108 -8.71 5.05 -11.77
N ASN A 109 -8.81 5.51 -10.53
CA ASN A 109 -9.77 6.44 -9.93
C ASN A 109 -9.02 7.54 -9.15
N SER A 110 -7.93 8.06 -9.71
CA SER A 110 -7.14 9.11 -9.07
C SER A 110 -8.01 10.33 -8.73
N VAL A 111 -7.85 10.85 -7.52
CA VAL A 111 -8.60 12.02 -7.02
C VAL A 111 -7.68 12.96 -6.26
N ARG A 112 -8.13 14.21 -6.10
CA ARG A 112 -7.46 15.22 -5.30
C ARG A 112 -8.19 15.41 -3.97
N VAL A 113 -7.44 15.57 -2.89
CA VAL A 113 -8.01 15.93 -1.59
C VAL A 113 -8.81 17.24 -1.69
N GLY A 114 -10.03 17.22 -1.17
CA GLY A 114 -10.96 18.35 -1.24
C GLY A 114 -11.86 18.38 -2.47
N ASP A 115 -11.65 17.51 -3.47
CA ASP A 115 -12.61 17.35 -4.57
C ASP A 115 -13.95 16.83 -4.05
N LEU A 116 -15.05 17.20 -4.73
CA LEU A 116 -16.35 16.61 -4.45
C LEU A 116 -16.31 15.09 -4.75
N PRO A 117 -16.89 14.24 -3.88
CA PRO A 117 -16.96 12.81 -4.13
C PRO A 117 -17.76 12.53 -5.41
N THR A 118 -17.11 11.92 -6.40
CA THR A 118 -17.75 11.51 -7.65
C THR A 118 -17.66 9.99 -7.81
N PRO A 119 -18.74 9.31 -8.23
CA PRO A 119 -18.67 7.88 -8.52
C PRO A 119 -17.67 7.61 -9.65
N SER A 120 -16.75 6.66 -9.44
CA SER A 120 -15.84 6.19 -10.48
C SER A 120 -16.16 4.76 -10.87
N PRO A 121 -16.35 4.44 -12.16
CA PRO A 121 -16.56 3.07 -12.61
C PRO A 121 -15.27 2.23 -12.57
N LYS A 122 -14.12 2.85 -12.35
CA LYS A 122 -12.82 2.19 -12.25
C LYS A 122 -12.44 2.05 -10.78
N ILE A 123 -11.96 0.87 -10.39
CA ILE A 123 -11.30 0.68 -9.10
C ILE A 123 -9.80 0.95 -9.21
N GLY A 124 -9.25 1.53 -8.16
CA GLY A 124 -7.83 1.78 -7.99
C GLY A 124 -7.56 2.16 -6.55
N THR A 125 -6.39 1.76 -6.06
CA THR A 125 -5.91 2.16 -4.75
C THR A 125 -4.39 2.13 -4.71
N ILE A 126 -3.81 3.02 -3.93
CA ILE A 126 -2.43 2.95 -3.48
C ILE A 126 -2.44 2.38 -2.06
N ASN A 127 -1.95 1.15 -1.93
CA ASN A 127 -1.67 0.57 -0.62
C ASN A 127 -0.18 0.71 -0.33
N VAL A 128 0.17 1.14 0.87
CA VAL A 128 1.54 1.26 1.36
C VAL A 128 1.65 0.53 2.69
N LEU A 129 2.58 -0.41 2.79
CA LEU A 129 3.02 -0.99 4.05
C LEU A 129 4.44 -0.51 4.33
N VAL A 130 4.66 0.07 5.51
CA VAL A 130 5.98 0.40 6.02
C VAL A 130 6.27 -0.55 7.19
N GLN A 131 7.42 -1.19 7.19
CA GLN A 131 7.92 -1.98 8.31
C GLN A 131 9.27 -1.43 8.79
N THR A 132 9.37 -1.16 10.08
CA THR A 132 10.60 -0.69 10.74
C THR A 132 11.37 -1.83 11.38
N SER A 133 12.69 -1.67 11.55
CA SER A 133 13.52 -2.64 12.29
C SER A 133 13.38 -2.54 13.81
N GLU A 134 12.93 -1.39 14.31
CA GLU A 134 12.77 -1.08 15.73
C GLU A 134 11.29 -0.88 16.08
N SER A 135 10.94 -1.19 17.33
CA SER A 135 9.60 -0.96 17.88
C SER A 135 9.28 0.53 17.89
N LEU A 136 8.04 0.88 17.56
CA LEU A 136 7.54 2.24 17.63
C LEU A 136 6.44 2.31 18.69
N THR A 137 6.37 3.42 19.43
CA THR A 137 5.16 3.73 20.20
C THR A 137 3.99 4.03 19.27
N LEU A 138 2.78 4.06 19.82
CA LEU A 138 1.59 4.50 19.08
C LEU A 138 1.78 5.92 18.52
N SER A 139 2.35 6.84 19.32
CA SER A 139 2.62 8.22 18.91
C SER A 139 3.63 8.28 17.75
N ALA A 140 4.73 7.53 17.83
CA ALA A 140 5.70 7.42 16.74
C ALA A 140 5.07 6.80 15.48
N SER A 141 4.20 5.80 15.64
CA SER A 141 3.51 5.17 14.51
C SER A 141 2.53 6.13 13.81
N LEU A 142 1.84 6.98 14.57
CA LEU A 142 1.00 8.05 14.02
C LEU A 142 1.83 9.06 13.22
N GLU A 143 3.00 9.43 13.73
CA GLU A 143 3.94 10.30 13.02
C GLU A 143 4.47 9.63 11.74
N ALA A 144 4.78 8.33 11.78
CA ALA A 144 5.15 7.55 10.60
C ALA A 144 4.04 7.52 9.54
N VAL A 145 2.77 7.36 9.93
CA VAL A 145 1.61 7.44 9.03
C VAL A 145 1.58 8.79 8.32
N SER A 146 1.79 9.88 9.05
CA SER A 146 1.82 11.24 8.48
C SER A 146 2.91 11.36 7.41
N ILE A 147 4.14 10.95 7.73
CA ILE A 147 5.28 11.00 6.81
C ILE A 147 5.04 10.11 5.57
N ALA A 148 4.53 8.91 5.76
CA ALA A 148 4.19 8.01 4.65
C ALA A 148 3.09 8.60 3.75
N THR A 149 2.10 9.29 4.33
CA THR A 149 1.04 9.98 3.59
C THR A 149 1.63 11.11 2.73
N GLU A 150 2.50 11.93 3.30
CA GLU A 150 3.18 13.00 2.57
C GLU A 150 4.05 12.45 1.44
N ALA A 151 4.85 11.42 1.70
CA ALA A 151 5.73 10.81 0.71
C ALA A 151 4.95 10.16 -0.45
N ARG A 152 3.86 9.46 -0.15
CA ARG A 152 2.96 8.91 -1.18
C ARG A 152 2.34 10.03 -2.01
N THR A 153 1.87 11.09 -1.37
CA THR A 153 1.23 12.23 -2.04
C THR A 153 2.22 12.95 -2.95
N LEU A 154 3.44 13.19 -2.47
CA LEU A 154 4.52 13.79 -3.25
C LEU A 154 4.83 12.96 -4.51
N ALA A 155 4.92 11.63 -4.38
CA ALA A 155 5.16 10.76 -5.53
C ALA A 155 4.04 10.84 -6.59
N VAL A 156 2.78 11.02 -6.17
CA VAL A 156 1.64 11.18 -7.10
C VAL A 156 1.67 12.56 -7.77
N LEU A 157 1.93 13.62 -7.00
CA LEU A 157 2.01 14.98 -7.51
C LEU A 157 3.14 15.14 -8.54
N GLU A 158 4.35 14.65 -8.23
CA GLU A 158 5.50 14.68 -9.15
C GLU A 158 5.29 13.82 -10.39
N ALA A 159 4.36 12.87 -10.35
CA ALA A 159 3.98 12.07 -11.51
C ALA A 159 2.97 12.77 -12.43
N GLU A 160 2.50 13.98 -12.06
CA GLU A 160 1.58 14.84 -12.81
C GLU A 160 0.27 14.14 -13.23
N ILE A 161 -0.23 13.25 -12.36
CA ILE A 161 -1.48 12.52 -12.60
C ILE A 161 -2.66 13.47 -12.38
N GLN A 162 -3.56 13.58 -13.36
CA GLN A 162 -4.77 14.40 -13.23
C GLN A 162 -5.80 13.75 -12.29
N SER A 163 -6.53 14.58 -11.55
CA SER A 163 -7.74 14.15 -10.85
C SER A 163 -8.80 13.72 -11.86
N LYS A 164 -9.60 12.72 -11.48
CA LYS A 164 -10.76 12.27 -12.26
C LYS A 164 -12.08 12.82 -11.72
N ALA A 165 -12.05 13.46 -10.56
CA ALA A 165 -13.22 14.01 -9.89
C ALA A 165 -13.36 15.54 -10.09
N GLY A 166 -12.27 16.20 -10.47
CA GLY A 166 -12.21 17.65 -10.59
C GLY A 166 -10.99 18.12 -11.38
N GLU A 167 -10.58 19.37 -11.16
CA GLU A 167 -9.46 19.99 -11.86
C GLU A 167 -8.13 19.84 -11.10
N GLY A 168 -7.03 19.76 -11.86
CA GLY A 168 -5.67 19.74 -11.34
C GLY A 168 -5.16 18.34 -10.97
N LEU A 169 -4.03 18.32 -10.24
CA LEU A 169 -3.29 17.10 -9.94
C LEU A 169 -3.93 16.29 -8.80
N ALA A 170 -3.96 14.97 -8.98
CA ALA A 170 -4.35 14.03 -7.95
C ALA A 170 -3.32 14.01 -6.80
N THR A 171 -3.81 13.75 -5.60
CA THR A 171 -2.99 13.49 -4.42
C THR A 171 -2.99 12.01 -4.03
N GLY A 172 -3.82 11.21 -4.70
CA GLY A 172 -3.99 9.79 -4.44
C GLY A 172 -5.17 9.19 -5.18
N THR A 173 -5.80 8.20 -4.55
CA THR A 173 -7.11 7.66 -4.90
C THR A 173 -8.09 7.84 -3.74
N GLY A 174 -9.37 7.50 -3.95
CA GLY A 174 -10.40 7.58 -2.92
C GLY A 174 -10.29 6.52 -1.81
N THR A 175 -9.45 5.49 -2.00
CA THR A 175 -9.40 4.30 -1.12
C THR A 175 -7.97 3.90 -0.76
N ASP A 176 -7.03 4.84 -0.81
CA ASP A 176 -5.64 4.58 -0.43
C ASP A 176 -5.55 4.12 1.02
N CYS A 177 -4.63 3.20 1.31
CA CYS A 177 -4.39 2.70 2.65
C CYS A 177 -2.91 2.67 3.00
N ILE A 178 -2.60 3.03 4.26
CA ILE A 178 -1.24 2.94 4.81
C ILE A 178 -1.28 2.06 6.07
N GLY A 179 -0.34 1.14 6.17
CA GLY A 179 -0.04 0.38 7.39
C GLY A 179 1.39 0.61 7.83
N ILE A 180 1.59 0.87 9.13
CA ILE A 180 2.90 0.95 9.77
C ILE A 180 3.07 -0.26 10.67
N LEU A 181 4.10 -1.05 10.43
CA LEU A 181 4.49 -2.19 11.24
C LEU A 181 5.78 -1.89 11.99
N SER A 182 5.80 -2.24 13.26
CA SER A 182 7.03 -2.27 14.06
C SER A 182 7.00 -3.48 14.99
N PRO A 183 8.15 -4.14 15.24
CA PRO A 183 8.19 -5.30 16.12
C PRO A 183 7.73 -4.90 17.53
N THR A 184 7.12 -5.84 18.27
CA THR A 184 6.69 -5.58 19.66
C THR A 184 7.80 -5.95 20.63
N ARG A 185 8.75 -5.03 20.86
CA ARG A 185 9.85 -5.20 21.84
C ARG A 185 9.80 -4.14 22.94
N SER A 186 10.50 -4.38 24.06
CA SER A 186 10.46 -3.52 25.25
C SER A 186 10.97 -2.08 25.03
N ASN A 187 11.93 -1.90 24.11
CA ASN A 187 12.50 -0.59 23.81
C ASN A 187 11.82 -0.06 22.55
N ALA A 188 10.96 0.95 22.73
CA ALA A 188 10.24 1.60 21.65
C ALA A 188 10.75 3.01 21.40
N ILE A 189 10.73 3.42 20.14
CA ILE A 189 11.07 4.77 19.72
C ILE A 189 9.83 5.64 19.84
N ASP A 190 10.00 6.81 20.46
CA ASP A 190 8.92 7.74 20.76
C ASP A 190 8.59 8.71 19.61
N TYR A 191 9.56 8.96 18.71
CA TYR A 191 9.43 9.94 17.64
C TYR A 191 10.15 9.48 16.37
N VAL A 192 9.52 9.72 15.23
CA VAL A 192 10.06 9.42 13.89
C VAL A 192 9.87 10.58 12.92
N GLY A 193 9.79 11.81 13.43
CA GLY A 193 9.64 13.04 12.64
C GLY A 193 10.71 13.23 11.58
N LYS A 194 10.51 14.18 10.66
CA LYS A 194 11.39 14.40 9.49
C LYS A 194 12.84 14.77 9.83
N HIS A 195 13.11 15.20 11.06
CA HIS A 195 14.46 15.46 11.57
C HIS A 195 15.15 14.21 12.14
N THR A 196 14.47 13.06 12.17
CA THR A 196 15.01 11.78 12.64
C THR A 196 15.45 10.91 11.47
N ILE A 197 16.33 9.94 11.76
CA ILE A 197 16.75 8.95 10.77
C ILE A 197 15.56 8.12 10.29
N PHE A 198 14.68 7.66 11.19
CA PHE A 198 13.48 6.92 10.79
C PHE A 198 12.56 7.74 9.88
N GLY A 199 12.31 9.01 10.20
CA GLY A 199 11.49 9.88 9.34
C GLY A 199 12.06 10.02 7.94
N HIS A 200 13.39 10.21 7.83
CA HIS A 200 14.09 10.22 6.55
C HIS A 200 13.94 8.89 5.80
N LEU A 201 14.16 7.75 6.47
CA LEU A 201 14.08 6.42 5.86
C LEU A 201 12.65 6.07 5.42
N ILE A 202 11.65 6.35 6.24
CA ILE A 202 10.22 6.14 5.94
C ILE A 202 9.82 6.97 4.72
N GLY A 203 10.09 8.28 4.74
CA GLY A 203 9.74 9.17 3.63
C GLY A 203 10.41 8.73 2.33
N THR A 204 11.70 8.41 2.38
CA THR A 204 12.47 7.97 1.20
C THR A 204 11.96 6.64 0.64
N ALA A 205 11.74 5.64 1.51
CA ALA A 205 11.29 4.31 1.08
C ALA A 205 9.89 4.35 0.48
N VAL A 206 8.97 5.10 1.10
CA VAL A 206 7.59 5.25 0.60
C VAL A 206 7.57 5.99 -0.73
N PHE A 207 8.22 7.15 -0.82
CA PHE A 207 8.26 7.93 -2.05
C PHE A 207 8.77 7.09 -3.23
N GLN A 208 9.90 6.40 -3.04
CA GLN A 208 10.52 5.60 -4.10
C GLN A 208 9.70 4.36 -4.45
N SER A 209 9.07 3.70 -3.46
CA SER A 209 8.23 2.54 -3.70
C SER A 209 6.99 2.91 -4.52
N VAL A 210 6.30 4.00 -4.12
CA VAL A 210 5.13 4.50 -4.85
C VAL A 210 5.53 5.01 -6.23
N GLN A 211 6.63 5.75 -6.37
CA GLN A 211 7.12 6.22 -7.67
C GLN A 211 7.43 5.05 -8.63
N ALA A 212 8.00 3.96 -8.13
CA ALA A 212 8.20 2.74 -8.93
C ALA A 212 6.86 2.09 -9.33
N GLY A 213 5.90 1.99 -8.40
CA GLY A 213 4.56 1.49 -8.70
C GLY A 213 3.80 2.33 -9.73
N ILE A 214 3.90 3.66 -9.64
CA ILE A 214 3.31 4.58 -10.63
C ILE A 214 3.94 4.35 -12.01
N ARG A 215 5.27 4.19 -12.08
CA ARG A 215 5.96 3.88 -13.35
C ARG A 215 5.44 2.57 -13.93
N SER A 216 5.36 1.49 -13.14
CA SER A 216 4.83 0.21 -13.60
C SER A 216 3.40 0.36 -14.13
N TRP A 217 2.53 1.02 -13.38
CA TRP A 217 1.14 1.28 -13.76
C TRP A 217 1.00 2.09 -15.07
N LYS A 218 1.87 3.09 -15.31
CA LYS A 218 1.91 3.83 -16.57
C LYS A 218 2.30 2.93 -17.74
N HIS A 219 3.33 2.08 -17.59
CA HIS A 219 3.79 1.18 -18.66
C HIS A 219 2.80 0.08 -18.98
N GLY A 220 2.14 -0.50 -17.95
CA GLY A 220 1.09 -1.49 -18.15
C GLY A 220 -0.05 -0.98 -19.03
N ARG A 221 -0.38 0.31 -18.97
CA ARG A 221 -1.37 0.91 -19.89
C ARG A 221 -0.87 1.01 -21.33
N SER A 222 0.40 1.35 -21.54
CA SER A 222 0.99 1.51 -22.88
C SER A 222 0.97 0.20 -23.69
N THR A 223 1.17 -0.95 -23.04
CA THR A 223 1.09 -2.27 -23.70
C THR A 223 -0.34 -2.65 -24.08
N PHE A 224 -1.34 -2.36 -23.23
CA PHE A 224 -2.76 -2.57 -23.56
C PHE A 224 -3.27 -1.61 -24.66
N THR A 225 -2.81 -0.36 -24.71
CA THR A 225 -3.19 0.57 -25.80
C THR A 225 -2.59 0.18 -27.14
N ASN A 226 -1.35 -0.33 -27.18
CA ASN A 226 -0.71 -0.76 -28.43
C ASN A 226 -1.33 -2.04 -29.00
N HIS A 227 -1.84 -2.96 -28.18
CA HIS A 227 -2.58 -4.13 -28.67
C HIS A 227 -3.97 -3.77 -29.23
N ASN A 228 -4.63 -2.73 -28.72
CA ASN A 228 -5.91 -2.26 -29.27
C ASN A 228 -5.77 -1.34 -30.49
N ALA A 229 -4.59 -0.73 -30.72
CA ALA A 229 -4.33 0.08 -31.90
C ALA A 229 -4.04 -0.73 -33.17
N LEU A 230 -3.68 -2.01 -33.05
CA LEU A 230 -3.43 -2.92 -34.18
C LEU A 230 -4.70 -3.63 -34.71
N GLY A 231 -5.88 -3.33 -34.16
CA GLY A 231 -7.14 -4.01 -34.47
C GLY A 231 -8.07 -3.29 -35.47
N ARG A 232 -7.65 -2.19 -36.12
CA ARG A 232 -8.46 -1.51 -37.14
C ARG A 232 -7.63 -1.11 -38.35
N THR A 233 -7.28 -2.09 -39.16
CA THR A 233 -7.07 -1.86 -40.59
C THR A 233 -7.60 -3.07 -41.33
N PHE A 234 -8.86 -3.00 -41.75
CA PHE A 234 -9.34 -3.76 -42.90
C PHE A 234 -10.21 -2.86 -43.75
N LEU A 235 -9.99 -3.05 -45.05
CA LEU A 235 -10.60 -2.48 -46.25
C LEU A 235 -12.11 -2.21 -46.14
#